data_AF-A0A2V5PKK1-F1
#
_entry.id   AF-A0A2V5PKK1-F1
#
_cell.length_a   1.000
_cell.length_b   1.000
_cell.length_c   1.000
_cell.angle_alpha   90.00
_cell.angle_beta   90.00
_cell.angle_gamma   90.00
#
_symmetry.space_group_name_H-M   'P 1'
#
loop_
_entity.id
_entity.type
_entity.pdbx_description
1 polymer ?
#
loop_
_entity_poly.entity_id
_entity_poly.type
_entity_poly.pdbx_seq_one_letter_code
_entity_poly.pdbx_strand_id
1 'polypeptide(L)'
;MATGQRPADAGHDHAEIGGQCAVPAPTGGDHQLGELAGGGRGASMAGGNWGNPAGSAAWGESAGSRSAAESTTPGCAAAKIPLGMKASISNFQFPIASRGAAPPRTACHVSGLTSHASRIKHHASQFQSPAARGAESGIALVIVMISILVLAVLAGGFAYSMKVETTLARNANSETELEWLGRSGVALARTILAEQARINPQYDGFDQVWAGGPGDLQSSNSWLPQVEREVHLGRGSFTWKITDMERRFNINAPEPMLQQILPQVLMALGVDAGEQTPILNAILDWLDPDDTTHLQGAEGDYYKSLDPPYEAKNGPIDDLSELLLVRGITPEMYWGGSSTNHPPGRLEQQLNRFGAPMARPAYSVGLVELLTPLSSSRININTASAEVLQLIPGIDSLTAQAIVSGRDGQDDGSRLLGPYHSIGEVARTPEINRAMIPLLSQYCDVHSRVFEVEIEAQVDNYKRHFSAILARNNPRDVQVLNFYWK
;
A
#
# COMPACT_ATOMS: atom_id res chain seq x y z
N MET A 1 42.05 -56.10 -37.63
CA MET A 1 42.16 -55.58 -36.25
C MET A 1 40.74 -55.48 -35.69
N ALA A 2 40.45 -56.26 -34.65
CA ALA A 2 39.29 -56.29 -33.73
C ALA A 2 37.89 -55.90 -34.27
N THR A 3 36.93 -56.81 -34.55
CA THR A 3 35.95 -57.45 -33.62
C THR A 3 35.24 -56.44 -32.69
N GLY A 4 33.92 -56.25 -32.63
CA GLY A 4 32.78 -57.05 -33.04
C GLY A 4 31.91 -57.44 -31.82
N GLN A 5 30.61 -57.11 -31.88
CA GLN A 5 29.45 -57.79 -31.24
C GLN A 5 28.75 -57.20 -30.00
N ARG A 6 27.41 -57.28 -30.13
CA ARG A 6 26.29 -57.17 -29.18
C ARG A 6 26.44 -58.10 -27.98
N PRO A 7 25.50 -58.03 -27.02
CA PRO A 7 24.95 -59.26 -26.48
C PRO A 7 23.41 -59.30 -26.43
N ALA A 8 22.89 -60.50 -26.67
CA ALA A 8 21.60 -61.01 -26.21
C ALA A 8 21.80 -62.49 -25.81
N ASP A 9 21.01 -62.91 -24.82
CA ASP A 9 20.57 -64.27 -24.44
C ASP A 9 21.21 -65.09 -23.29
N ALA A 10 20.27 -65.49 -22.40
CA ALA A 10 20.09 -66.73 -21.60
C ALA A 10 21.10 -67.07 -20.47
N GLY A 11 20.74 -67.61 -19.30
CA GLY A 11 19.51 -68.18 -18.74
C GLY A 11 19.85 -69.36 -17.79
N HIS A 12 19.04 -69.57 -16.73
CA HIS A 12 18.94 -70.74 -15.80
C HIS A 12 19.99 -70.81 -14.64
N ASP A 13 19.69 -71.08 -13.36
CA ASP A 13 18.59 -71.85 -12.72
C ASP A 13 18.35 -71.56 -11.20
N HIS A 14 17.07 -71.73 -10.81
CA HIS A 14 16.44 -72.29 -9.57
C HIS A 14 16.77 -71.88 -8.11
N ALA A 15 15.73 -71.39 -7.40
CA ALA A 15 15.10 -71.98 -6.18
C ALA A 15 13.99 -71.01 -5.66
N GLU A 16 12.69 -71.35 -5.75
CA GLU A 16 11.81 -71.88 -4.66
C GLU A 16 11.53 -70.85 -3.53
N ILE A 17 10.32 -70.50 -3.05
CA ILE A 17 8.98 -71.13 -2.95
C ILE A 17 7.92 -70.01 -2.84
N GLY A 18 6.76 -70.17 -3.48
CA GLY A 18 5.58 -69.30 -3.30
C GLY A 18 4.48 -69.94 -2.46
N GLY A 19 3.43 -69.16 -2.16
CA GLY A 19 2.07 -69.70 -2.02
C GLY A 19 1.34 -69.48 -0.70
N GLN A 20 0.53 -68.41 -0.71
CA GLN A 20 -0.60 -68.07 0.16
C GLN A 20 -1.56 -69.22 0.53
N CYS A 21 -2.23 -69.13 1.69
CA CYS A 21 -3.70 -68.88 1.78
C CYS A 21 -4.29 -68.99 3.21
N ALA A 22 -5.33 -68.16 3.43
CA ALA A 22 -6.51 -68.35 4.31
C ALA A 22 -6.54 -67.81 5.78
N VAL A 23 -7.33 -66.73 5.93
CA VAL A 23 -8.34 -66.31 6.96
C VAL A 23 -8.81 -67.46 7.90
N PRO A 24 -9.10 -67.31 9.23
CA PRO A 24 -10.14 -66.40 9.76
C PRO A 24 -10.09 -65.86 11.22
N ALA A 25 -10.95 -64.85 11.44
CA ALA A 25 -11.79 -64.49 12.63
C ALA A 25 -11.20 -64.21 14.04
N PRO A 26 -11.82 -63.30 14.83
CA PRO A 26 -11.39 -62.98 16.20
C PRO A 26 -12.28 -63.58 17.30
N THR A 27 -11.65 -64.07 18.37
CA THR A 27 -12.20 -64.37 19.70
C THR A 27 -11.04 -64.12 20.68
N GLY A 28 -11.11 -63.28 21.70
CA GLY A 28 -12.04 -63.31 22.83
C GLY A 28 -11.31 -63.89 24.05
N GLY A 29 -11.31 -63.16 25.17
CA GLY A 29 -11.17 -63.75 26.51
C GLY A 29 -9.80 -63.68 27.19
N ASP A 30 -9.75 -62.81 28.20
CA ASP A 30 -9.49 -63.14 29.61
C ASP A 30 -8.08 -63.47 30.13
N HIS A 31 -7.74 -62.67 31.15
CA HIS A 31 -7.17 -63.02 32.46
C HIS A 31 -5.86 -63.84 32.51
N GLN A 32 -4.85 -63.30 33.21
CA GLN A 32 -4.48 -63.74 34.56
C GLN A 32 -3.26 -62.98 35.12
N LEU A 33 -3.36 -62.64 36.42
CA LEU A 33 -2.41 -62.81 37.54
C LEU A 33 -0.95 -62.30 37.37
N GLY A 34 -0.28 -61.69 38.35
CA GLY A 34 -0.54 -61.49 39.78
C GLY A 34 0.79 -61.12 40.47
N GLU A 35 0.68 -60.49 41.65
CA GLU A 35 1.70 -60.30 42.71
C GLU A 35 2.90 -59.35 42.39
N LEU A 36 3.29 -58.39 43.23
CA LEU A 36 3.72 -58.53 44.63
C LEU A 36 3.53 -57.24 45.47
N ALA A 37 3.63 -57.45 46.78
CA ALA A 37 3.10 -56.64 47.89
C ALA A 37 4.04 -55.57 48.50
N GLY A 38 3.43 -54.73 49.35
CA GLY A 38 4.03 -54.01 50.50
C GLY A 38 3.83 -52.48 50.40
N GLY A 39 3.23 -51.73 51.33
CA GLY A 39 2.70 -51.93 52.67
C GLY A 39 2.78 -50.57 53.40
N GLY A 40 1.70 -50.02 53.97
CA GLY A 40 1.80 -48.76 54.75
C GLY A 40 0.51 -47.97 55.01
N ARG A 41 -0.21 -48.41 56.05
CA ARG A 41 -1.35 -47.84 56.81
C ARG A 41 -1.62 -46.32 56.76
N GLY A 42 -2.92 -45.97 56.74
CA GLY A 42 -3.47 -44.71 57.27
C GLY A 42 -4.95 -44.45 56.89
N ALA A 43 -5.89 -44.69 57.82
CA ALA A 43 -7.34 -44.41 57.73
C ALA A 43 -7.62 -42.88 57.58
N SER A 44 -8.78 -42.35 57.15
CA SER A 44 -10.19 -42.73 57.36
C SER A 44 -11.15 -41.95 56.44
N MET A 45 -12.32 -42.55 56.12
CA MET A 45 -13.70 -41.97 56.10
C MET A 45 -13.94 -40.59 55.44
N ALA A 46 -14.91 -40.31 54.56
CA ALA A 46 -16.23 -40.90 54.32
C ALA A 46 -16.87 -40.36 53.01
N GLY A 47 -17.79 -41.16 52.42
CA GLY A 47 -19.01 -40.84 51.64
C GLY A 47 -18.97 -39.78 50.52
N GLY A 48 -19.33 -40.05 49.27
CA GLY A 48 -20.54 -40.76 48.82
C GLY A 48 -21.61 -39.73 48.39
N ASN A 49 -21.59 -39.22 47.16
CA ASN A 49 -22.21 -39.74 45.93
C ASN A 49 -23.66 -39.22 45.68
N TRP A 50 -23.80 -38.41 44.62
CA TRP A 50 -24.85 -38.36 43.58
C TRP A 50 -26.35 -38.36 43.94
N GLY A 51 -27.10 -37.51 43.22
CA GLY A 51 -28.49 -37.81 42.86
C GLY A 51 -29.38 -36.59 42.65
N ASN A 52 -29.54 -36.18 41.39
CA ASN A 52 -30.72 -35.44 40.90
C ASN A 52 -31.96 -36.35 41.01
N PRO A 53 -33.20 -35.82 41.12
CA PRO A 53 -34.00 -35.67 39.90
C PRO A 53 -35.04 -34.51 39.91
N ALA A 54 -35.64 -34.34 38.73
CA ALA A 54 -36.67 -33.39 38.32
C ALA A 54 -38.04 -33.52 39.02
N GLY A 55 -38.89 -32.48 38.89
CA GLY A 55 -40.34 -32.60 39.11
C GLY A 55 -41.13 -31.29 39.31
N SER A 56 -41.63 -30.75 38.20
CA SER A 56 -42.87 -29.97 37.93
C SER A 56 -43.92 -29.61 39.01
N ALA A 57 -44.61 -28.48 38.72
CA ALA A 57 -46.01 -28.08 39.07
C ALA A 57 -46.21 -27.46 40.48
N ALA A 58 -47.12 -26.54 40.79
CA ALA A 58 -48.17 -25.78 40.10
C ALA A 58 -48.91 -24.93 41.18
N TRP A 59 -49.30 -23.69 40.85
CA TRP A 59 -50.48 -22.93 41.32
C TRP A 59 -50.63 -22.44 42.78
N GLY A 60 -51.05 -21.17 42.92
CA GLY A 60 -51.56 -20.56 44.16
C GLY A 60 -51.71 -19.04 44.08
N GLU A 61 -52.87 -18.56 43.62
CA GLU A 61 -53.29 -17.15 43.51
C GLU A 61 -53.64 -16.49 44.87
N SER A 62 -53.47 -15.16 44.96
CA SER A 62 -54.46 -14.16 45.45
C SER A 62 -53.83 -12.76 45.46
N ALA A 63 -54.26 -11.87 44.56
CA ALA A 63 -55.14 -10.70 44.81
C ALA A 63 -54.58 -9.66 45.81
N GLY A 64 -54.44 -8.37 45.52
CA GLY A 64 -54.73 -7.53 44.37
C GLY A 64 -54.60 -6.05 44.77
N SER A 65 -54.37 -5.15 43.82
CA SER A 65 -55.01 -3.81 43.74
C SER A 65 -54.43 -3.01 42.57
N ARG A 66 -55.33 -2.24 41.96
CA ARG A 66 -55.25 -1.55 40.67
C ARG A 66 -54.59 -0.18 40.80
N SER A 67 -53.87 0.23 39.77
CA SER A 67 -53.98 1.58 39.18
C SER A 67 -53.33 1.58 37.79
N ALA A 68 -54.04 2.10 36.81
CA ALA A 68 -53.72 2.07 35.40
C ALA A 68 -53.10 3.40 34.92
N ALA A 69 -52.36 3.27 33.82
CA ALA A 69 -52.12 4.25 32.75
C ALA A 69 -51.45 5.59 33.09
N GLU A 70 -50.27 5.84 32.51
CA GLU A 70 -50.17 6.83 31.42
C GLU A 70 -48.85 6.75 30.65
N SER A 71 -49.00 6.72 29.33
CA SER A 71 -47.99 6.87 28.30
C SER A 71 -47.62 8.34 28.12
N THR A 72 -46.33 8.69 28.09
CA THR A 72 -45.91 9.93 27.42
C THR A 72 -44.47 9.85 26.92
N THR A 73 -44.34 9.95 25.60
CA THR A 73 -43.17 10.46 24.88
C THR A 73 -42.94 11.94 25.19
N PRO A 74 -41.72 12.43 24.94
CA PRO A 74 -41.54 13.70 24.22
C PRO A 74 -40.52 13.50 23.08
N GLY A 75 -40.68 14.02 21.87
CA GLY A 75 -41.31 15.28 21.49
C GLY A 75 -40.22 16.23 20.97
N CYS A 76 -40.12 16.35 19.65
CA CYS A 76 -39.26 17.26 18.89
C CYS A 76 -39.22 18.69 19.46
N ALA A 77 -38.03 19.29 19.50
CA ALA A 77 -37.86 20.74 19.61
C ALA A 77 -36.80 21.23 18.62
N ALA A 78 -37.25 21.99 17.63
CA ALA A 78 -36.42 22.81 16.76
C ALA A 78 -36.15 24.16 17.44
N ALA A 79 -34.89 24.61 17.49
CA ALA A 79 -34.56 26.01 17.74
C ALA A 79 -33.15 26.40 17.28
N LYS A 80 -33.12 27.17 16.18
CA LYS A 80 -32.37 28.42 15.94
C LYS A 80 -30.88 28.50 16.31
N ILE A 81 -30.08 28.57 15.23
CA ILE A 81 -28.70 29.03 15.15
C ILE A 81 -28.62 30.54 15.51
N PRO A 82 -27.71 30.98 16.40
CA PRO A 82 -27.38 32.39 16.54
C PRO A 82 -26.24 32.80 15.59
N LEU A 83 -26.52 33.85 14.82
CA LEU A 83 -25.56 34.62 14.02
C LEU A 83 -24.83 35.63 14.91
N GLY A 84 -23.51 35.69 14.77
CA GLY A 84 -22.71 36.90 15.03
C GLY A 84 -21.50 36.69 15.94
N MET A 85 -20.29 36.72 15.37
CA MET A 85 -19.35 37.84 15.53
C MET A 85 -18.17 37.71 14.55
N LYS A 86 -17.62 38.86 14.16
CA LYS A 86 -16.72 39.11 13.03
C LYS A 86 -15.23 39.01 13.43
N ALA A 87 -14.39 38.54 12.51
CA ALA A 87 -12.98 38.92 12.35
C ALA A 87 -12.60 38.66 10.87
N SER A 88 -12.56 39.69 10.02
CA SER A 88 -11.41 40.54 9.69
C SER A 88 -10.35 39.83 8.84
N ILE A 89 -10.51 39.90 7.51
CA ILE A 89 -9.43 39.68 6.55
C ILE A 89 -9.28 40.97 5.75
N SER A 90 -8.07 41.52 5.79
CA SER A 90 -7.65 42.75 5.16
C SER A 90 -7.48 42.62 3.65
N ASN A 91 -7.91 43.69 2.98
CA ASN A 91 -7.85 44.00 1.56
C ASN A 91 -6.48 43.84 0.90
N PHE A 92 -6.48 43.28 -0.32
CA PHE A 92 -5.60 43.73 -1.41
C PHE A 92 -6.43 43.81 -2.70
N GLN A 93 -6.34 44.94 -3.38
CA GLN A 93 -7.25 45.38 -4.43
C GLN A 93 -6.45 45.88 -5.63
N PHE A 94 -6.79 45.42 -6.84
CA PHE A 94 -6.53 46.13 -8.10
C PHE A 94 -7.73 45.94 -9.07
N PRO A 95 -8.00 46.92 -9.96
CA PRO A 95 -9.36 47.22 -10.41
C PRO A 95 -9.70 46.69 -11.80
N ILE A 96 -10.99 46.38 -12.01
CA ILE A 96 -11.62 46.17 -13.32
C ILE A 96 -12.45 47.42 -13.65
N ALA A 97 -12.13 48.07 -14.77
CA ALA A 97 -12.88 49.19 -15.31
C ALA A 97 -13.89 48.72 -16.37
N SER A 98 -15.09 49.28 -16.30
CA SER A 98 -16.27 49.01 -17.11
C SER A 98 -16.31 49.83 -18.41
N ARG A 99 -16.83 49.23 -19.48
CA ARG A 99 -17.42 49.86 -20.69
C ARG A 99 -18.45 48.86 -21.22
N GLY A 100 -19.63 49.18 -21.74
CA GLY A 100 -20.25 50.43 -22.18
C GLY A 100 -21.36 50.03 -23.17
N ALA A 101 -22.51 50.68 -23.07
CA ALA A 101 -23.81 50.29 -23.61
C ALA A 101 -23.93 50.14 -25.15
N ALA A 102 -24.89 49.31 -25.57
CA ALA A 102 -25.44 49.21 -26.93
C ALA A 102 -26.52 50.28 -27.21
N PRO A 103 -26.74 50.70 -28.47
CA PRO A 103 -27.93 51.45 -28.85
C PRO A 103 -28.93 50.64 -29.72
N PRO A 104 -30.21 51.06 -29.78
CA PRO A 104 -31.31 50.28 -30.34
C PRO A 104 -31.66 50.63 -31.80
N ARG A 105 -32.47 49.75 -32.39
CA ARG A 105 -33.11 49.84 -33.71
C ARG A 105 -34.17 50.96 -33.77
N THR A 106 -34.31 51.60 -34.92
CA THR A 106 -35.48 52.44 -35.24
C THR A 106 -35.89 52.27 -36.70
N ALA A 107 -37.19 52.14 -36.91
CA ALA A 107 -37.88 52.06 -38.19
C ALA A 107 -38.42 53.44 -38.60
N CYS A 108 -38.50 53.73 -39.90
CA CYS A 108 -39.40 54.73 -40.50
C CYS A 108 -39.77 54.23 -41.91
N HIS A 109 -41.02 53.81 -42.14
CA HIS A 109 -42.18 54.61 -42.58
C HIS A 109 -42.10 55.13 -44.02
N VAL A 110 -42.98 54.53 -44.83
CA VAL A 110 -43.41 54.89 -46.17
C VAL A 110 -44.34 56.11 -46.08
N SER A 111 -44.19 57.07 -47.00
CA SER A 111 -45.27 57.98 -47.44
C SER A 111 -44.90 58.57 -48.80
N GLY A 112 -45.80 58.39 -49.77
CA GLY A 112 -45.69 58.98 -51.09
C GLY A 112 -46.28 60.39 -51.15
N LEU A 113 -45.95 61.09 -52.23
CA LEU A 113 -46.80 62.11 -52.84
C LEU A 113 -46.46 62.25 -54.33
N THR A 114 -47.54 62.43 -55.07
CA THR A 114 -47.74 62.67 -56.51
C THR A 114 -47.14 64.05 -56.91
N SER A 115 -46.96 64.49 -58.17
CA SER A 115 -47.71 64.31 -59.41
C SER A 115 -46.98 64.98 -60.61
N HIS A 116 -47.47 64.70 -61.84
CA HIS A 116 -47.38 65.48 -63.10
C HIS A 116 -46.02 65.55 -63.83
N ALA A 117 -45.84 64.85 -64.96
CA ALA A 117 -46.38 65.09 -66.31
C ALA A 117 -45.39 65.88 -67.19
N SER A 118 -44.87 65.24 -68.23
CA SER A 118 -45.10 65.62 -69.63
C SER A 118 -44.09 64.96 -70.57
N ARG A 119 -44.60 64.73 -71.77
CA ARG A 119 -44.10 63.92 -72.87
C ARG A 119 -43.36 64.83 -73.85
N ILE A 120 -42.10 64.55 -74.18
CA ILE A 120 -41.49 65.00 -75.45
C ILE A 120 -40.62 63.87 -76.01
N LYS A 121 -40.97 63.41 -77.21
CA LYS A 121 -40.13 62.59 -78.09
C LYS A 121 -39.20 63.55 -78.84
N HIS A 122 -37.91 63.26 -78.98
CA HIS A 122 -37.17 63.57 -80.21
C HIS A 122 -35.98 62.64 -80.40
N HIS A 123 -35.74 62.36 -81.68
CA HIS A 123 -34.78 61.46 -82.28
C HIS A 123 -33.30 61.88 -82.11
N ALA A 124 -32.44 60.85 -82.15
CA ALA A 124 -31.13 60.79 -82.80
C ALA A 124 -30.07 61.84 -82.46
N SER A 125 -28.94 61.37 -81.93
CA SER A 125 -27.69 61.34 -82.69
C SER A 125 -26.59 60.66 -81.88
N GLN A 126 -25.95 59.68 -82.52
CA GLN A 126 -24.67 59.14 -82.09
C GLN A 126 -23.62 60.25 -82.12
N PHE A 127 -22.88 60.41 -81.03
CA PHE A 127 -21.49 60.85 -81.08
C PHE A 127 -20.69 60.04 -80.06
N GLN A 128 -19.74 59.28 -80.58
CA GLN A 128 -18.77 58.52 -79.82
C GLN A 128 -17.56 59.40 -79.45
N SER A 129 -17.19 59.30 -78.17
CA SER A 129 -15.82 59.28 -77.60
C SER A 129 -15.05 60.62 -77.48
N PRO A 130 -14.02 60.74 -76.61
CA PRO A 130 -13.38 59.74 -75.73
C PRO A 130 -13.07 60.16 -74.27
N ALA A 131 -12.84 59.14 -73.43
CA ALA A 131 -11.90 59.04 -72.30
C ALA A 131 -11.75 60.17 -71.25
N ALA A 132 -12.11 59.82 -70.01
CA ALA A 132 -11.24 60.07 -68.85
C ALA A 132 -11.06 58.75 -68.08
N ARG A 133 -9.84 58.23 -68.10
CA ARG A 133 -9.39 57.06 -67.35
C ARG A 133 -9.45 57.38 -65.86
N GLY A 134 -10.37 56.77 -65.12
CA GLY A 134 -10.26 56.57 -63.68
C GLY A 134 -9.66 55.19 -63.45
N ALA A 135 -8.40 55.15 -63.03
CA ALA A 135 -7.64 53.93 -62.80
C ALA A 135 -8.17 53.17 -61.57
N GLU A 136 -9.10 52.24 -61.76
CA GLU A 136 -9.48 51.28 -60.71
C GLU A 136 -9.46 49.85 -61.26
N SER A 137 -8.26 49.26 -61.33
CA SER A 137 -8.10 47.83 -61.68
C SER A 137 -6.94 47.14 -60.96
N GLY A 138 -6.52 47.66 -59.79
CA GLY A 138 -5.49 47.06 -58.94
C GLY A 138 -5.87 46.91 -57.46
N ILE A 139 -6.84 47.69 -56.97
CA ILE A 139 -7.23 47.71 -55.54
C ILE A 139 -8.05 46.48 -55.14
N ALA A 140 -8.94 45.99 -56.01
CA ALA A 140 -9.80 44.85 -55.70
C ALA A 140 -9.01 43.58 -55.36
N LEU A 141 -7.91 43.32 -56.08
CA LEU A 141 -7.03 42.17 -55.83
C LEU A 141 -6.35 42.28 -54.45
N VAL A 142 -5.88 43.48 -54.09
CA VAL A 142 -5.24 43.74 -52.79
C VAL A 142 -6.23 43.53 -51.64
N ILE A 143 -7.47 43.99 -51.78
CA ILE A 143 -8.53 43.77 -50.77
C ILE A 143 -8.82 42.27 -50.64
N VAL A 144 -8.92 41.53 -51.74
CA VAL A 144 -9.14 40.07 -51.71
C VAL A 144 -7.98 39.34 -51.04
N MET A 145 -6.74 39.70 -51.36
CA MET A 145 -5.55 39.09 -50.75
C MET A 145 -5.47 39.36 -49.25
N ILE A 146 -5.73 40.60 -48.81
CA ILE A 146 -5.77 40.94 -47.38
C ILE A 146 -6.92 40.20 -46.69
N SER A 147 -8.09 40.09 -47.34
CA SER A 147 -9.23 39.36 -46.78
C SER A 147 -8.92 37.88 -46.60
N ILE A 148 -8.29 37.23 -47.58
CA ILE A 148 -7.87 35.83 -47.49
C ILE A 148 -6.80 35.66 -46.40
N LEU A 149 -5.83 36.58 -46.30
CA LEU A 149 -4.80 36.55 -45.26
C LEU A 149 -5.43 36.62 -43.87
N VAL A 150 -6.36 37.55 -43.65
CA VAL A 150 -7.06 37.70 -42.36
C VAL A 150 -7.89 36.45 -42.05
N LEU A 151 -8.64 35.94 -43.02
CA LEU A 151 -9.42 34.71 -42.85
C LEU A 151 -8.53 33.49 -42.55
N ALA A 152 -7.38 33.37 -43.20
CA ALA A 152 -6.43 32.29 -42.96
C ALA A 152 -5.82 32.36 -41.56
N VAL A 153 -5.47 33.55 -41.07
CA VAL A 153 -4.98 33.75 -39.69
C VAL A 153 -6.06 33.40 -38.66
N LEU A 154 -7.30 33.84 -38.88
CA LEU A 154 -8.43 33.50 -37.99
C LEU A 154 -8.73 32.00 -37.98
N ALA A 155 -8.76 31.36 -39.16
CA ALA A 155 -8.97 29.93 -39.29
C ALA A 155 -7.83 29.13 -38.63
N GLY A 156 -6.58 29.55 -38.81
CA GLY A 156 -5.42 28.95 -38.16
C GLY A 156 -5.45 29.09 -36.64
N GLY A 157 -5.83 30.26 -36.13
CA GLY A 157 -6.05 30.50 -34.71
C GLY A 157 -7.13 29.60 -34.12
N PHE A 158 -8.29 29.50 -34.78
CA PHE A 158 -9.39 28.63 -34.35
C PHE A 158 -9.00 27.14 -34.37
N ALA A 159 -8.30 26.68 -35.40
CA ALA A 159 -7.82 25.31 -35.50
C ALA A 159 -6.83 24.95 -34.37
N TYR A 160 -5.93 25.89 -34.04
CA TYR A 160 -5.00 25.72 -32.91
C TYR A 160 -5.74 25.64 -31.57
N SER A 161 -6.67 26.57 -31.31
CA SER A 161 -7.48 26.59 -30.09
C SER A 161 -8.29 25.29 -29.93
N MET A 162 -8.99 24.83 -30.97
CA MET A 162 -9.75 23.58 -30.90
C MET A 162 -8.85 22.36 -30.66
N LYS A 163 -7.65 22.31 -31.25
CA LYS A 163 -6.70 21.22 -31.01
C LYS A 163 -6.30 21.17 -29.53
N VAL A 164 -5.95 22.32 -28.94
CA VAL A 164 -5.58 22.42 -27.52
C VAL A 164 -6.75 21.99 -26.63
N GLU A 165 -7.95 22.52 -26.87
CA GLU A 165 -9.15 22.16 -26.09
C GLU A 165 -9.50 20.67 -26.22
N THR A 166 -9.40 20.09 -27.41
CA THR A 166 -9.68 18.66 -27.63
C THR A 166 -8.64 17.78 -26.93
N THR A 167 -7.36 18.14 -26.98
CA THR A 167 -6.30 17.42 -26.26
C THR A 167 -6.49 17.52 -24.75
N LEU A 168 -6.80 18.71 -24.22
CA LEU A 168 -7.08 18.90 -22.79
C LEU A 168 -8.31 18.09 -22.35
N ALA A 169 -9.39 18.10 -23.13
CA ALA A 169 -10.59 17.31 -22.85
C ALA A 169 -10.30 15.79 -22.84
N ARG A 170 -9.48 15.30 -23.77
CA ARG A 170 -9.04 13.90 -23.78
C ARG A 170 -8.19 13.55 -22.56
N ASN A 171 -7.24 14.40 -22.21
CA ASN A 171 -6.36 14.18 -21.06
C ASN A 171 -7.14 14.18 -19.73
N ALA A 172 -8.06 15.12 -19.54
CA ALA A 172 -8.89 15.18 -18.34
C ALA A 172 -9.73 13.91 -18.12
N ASN A 173 -10.27 13.34 -19.21
CA ASN A 173 -11.01 12.08 -19.14
C ASN A 173 -10.09 10.89 -18.80
N SER A 174 -8.89 10.81 -19.41
CA SER A 174 -7.92 9.76 -19.10
C SER A 174 -7.39 9.84 -17.67
N GLU A 175 -7.23 11.04 -17.09
CA GLU A 175 -6.82 11.21 -15.70
C GLU A 175 -7.84 10.64 -14.71
N THR A 176 -9.13 10.91 -14.96
CA THR A 176 -10.21 10.37 -14.14
C THR A 176 -10.24 8.84 -14.22
N GLU A 177 -10.11 8.29 -15.43
CA GLU A 177 -10.09 6.83 -15.64
C GLU A 177 -8.89 6.16 -14.95
N LEU A 178 -7.70 6.74 -15.04
CA LEU A 178 -6.51 6.26 -14.32
C LEU A 178 -6.72 6.24 -12.81
N GLU A 179 -7.33 7.30 -12.25
CA GLU A 179 -7.63 7.33 -10.81
C GLU A 179 -8.61 6.23 -10.40
N TRP A 180 -9.68 6.00 -11.17
CA TRP A 180 -10.63 4.93 -10.88
C TRP A 180 -10.03 3.53 -11.07
N LEU A 181 -9.10 3.35 -12.02
CA LEU A 181 -8.33 2.10 -12.16
C LEU A 181 -7.45 1.88 -10.94
N GLY A 182 -6.74 2.92 -10.47
CA GLY A 182 -5.96 2.87 -9.23
C GLY A 182 -6.82 2.47 -8.03
N ARG A 183 -7.97 3.14 -7.83
CA ARG A 183 -8.93 2.80 -6.76
C ARG A 183 -9.49 1.38 -6.89
N SER A 184 -9.72 0.90 -8.12
CA SER A 184 -10.19 -0.45 -8.40
C SER A 184 -9.15 -1.51 -8.02
N GLY A 185 -7.88 -1.25 -8.31
CA GLY A 185 -6.78 -2.12 -7.88
C GLY A 185 -6.64 -2.17 -6.35
N VAL A 186 -6.83 -1.05 -5.64
CA VAL A 186 -6.82 -1.05 -4.17
C VAL A 186 -8.01 -1.85 -3.64
N ALA A 187 -9.19 -1.70 -4.24
CA ALA A 187 -10.37 -2.47 -3.87
C ALA A 187 -10.16 -3.98 -4.10
N LEU A 188 -9.52 -4.37 -5.20
CA LEU A 188 -9.14 -5.75 -5.47
C LEU A 188 -8.13 -6.27 -4.42
N ALA A 189 -7.09 -5.50 -4.10
CA ALA A 189 -6.12 -5.90 -3.08
C ALA A 189 -6.79 -6.13 -1.71
N ARG A 190 -7.77 -5.28 -1.34
CA ARG A 190 -8.57 -5.47 -0.12
C ARG A 190 -9.36 -6.78 -0.14
N THR A 191 -10.03 -7.11 -1.24
CA THR A 191 -10.82 -8.34 -1.33
C THR A 191 -9.94 -9.58 -1.32
N ILE A 192 -8.75 -9.51 -1.92
CA ILE A 192 -7.75 -10.59 -1.90
C ILE A 192 -7.28 -10.86 -0.47
N LEU A 193 -6.85 -9.81 0.25
CA LEU A 193 -6.39 -9.93 1.63
C LEU A 193 -7.49 -10.42 2.58
N ALA A 194 -8.73 -9.97 2.37
CA ALA A 194 -9.91 -10.40 3.11
C ALA A 194 -10.22 -11.88 2.89
N GLU A 195 -10.26 -12.31 1.62
CA GLU A 195 -10.56 -13.70 1.27
C GLU A 195 -9.44 -14.65 1.70
N GLN A 196 -8.17 -14.25 1.52
CA GLN A 196 -7.02 -15.05 1.96
C GLN A 196 -7.10 -15.31 3.47
N ALA A 197 -7.35 -14.27 4.27
CA ALA A 197 -7.49 -14.39 5.72
C ALA A 197 -8.69 -15.26 6.13
N ARG A 198 -9.71 -15.39 5.26
CA ARG A 198 -10.87 -16.25 5.49
C ARG A 198 -10.55 -17.72 5.21
N ILE A 199 -9.79 -18.02 4.15
CA ILE A 199 -9.49 -19.40 3.74
C ILE A 199 -8.29 -19.98 4.48
N ASN A 200 -7.26 -19.18 4.75
CA ASN A 200 -6.06 -19.56 5.49
C ASN A 200 -5.83 -18.55 6.63
N PRO A 201 -6.49 -18.74 7.78
CA PRO A 201 -6.36 -17.85 8.93
C PRO A 201 -5.13 -18.14 9.79
N GLN A 202 -4.24 -19.05 9.41
CA GLN A 202 -3.18 -19.56 10.29
C GLN A 202 -1.89 -18.73 10.26
N TYR A 203 -1.58 -18.09 9.13
CA TYR A 203 -0.41 -17.24 8.94
C TYR A 203 -0.57 -16.39 7.67
N ASP A 204 0.36 -15.47 7.44
CA ASP A 204 0.56 -14.78 6.16
C ASP A 204 1.98 -15.07 5.66
N GLY A 205 2.13 -15.52 4.41
CA GLY A 205 3.41 -15.97 3.84
C GLY A 205 3.49 -15.83 2.32
N PHE A 206 4.67 -16.08 1.75
CA PHE A 206 4.93 -15.92 0.30
C PHE A 206 4.25 -16.95 -0.59
N ASP A 207 3.82 -18.08 -0.03
CA ASP A 207 3.06 -19.13 -0.69
C ASP A 207 1.62 -18.70 -1.04
N GLN A 208 1.14 -17.60 -0.46
CA GLN A 208 -0.22 -17.11 -0.63
C GLN A 208 -0.40 -16.23 -1.86
N VAL A 209 -1.63 -16.16 -2.37
CA VAL A 209 -1.95 -15.49 -3.66
C VAL A 209 -1.63 -13.99 -3.65
N TRP A 210 -1.86 -13.30 -2.53
CA TRP A 210 -1.54 -11.88 -2.41
C TRP A 210 -0.05 -11.59 -2.66
N ALA A 211 0.82 -12.53 -2.28
CA ALA A 211 2.27 -12.45 -2.44
C ALA A 211 2.78 -13.00 -3.79
N GLY A 212 1.87 -13.51 -4.64
CA GLY A 212 2.22 -14.16 -5.90
C GLY A 212 2.57 -15.65 -5.78
N GLY A 213 2.35 -16.25 -4.61
CA GLY A 213 2.48 -17.69 -4.43
C GLY A 213 1.34 -18.47 -5.10
N PRO A 214 1.48 -19.81 -5.21
CA PRO A 214 0.48 -20.66 -5.84
C PRO A 214 -0.89 -20.63 -5.13
N GLY A 215 -0.94 -20.14 -3.88
CA GLY A 215 -2.11 -20.15 -3.04
C GLY A 215 -2.36 -21.53 -2.43
N ASP A 216 -3.17 -21.53 -1.37
CA ASP A 216 -3.62 -22.78 -0.76
C ASP A 216 -4.80 -23.36 -1.56
N LEU A 217 -4.57 -24.52 -2.19
CA LEU A 217 -5.59 -25.25 -2.96
C LEU A 217 -6.63 -25.96 -2.07
N GLN A 218 -6.52 -25.87 -0.74
CA GLN A 218 -7.43 -26.55 0.19
C GLN A 218 -8.88 -26.04 0.12
N SER A 219 -9.14 -24.89 -0.50
CA SER A 219 -10.50 -24.38 -0.72
C SER A 219 -10.91 -24.51 -2.18
N SER A 220 -11.68 -25.56 -2.50
CA SER A 220 -12.22 -25.82 -3.84
C SER A 220 -13.18 -24.75 -4.38
N ASN A 221 -13.65 -23.84 -3.52
CA ASN A 221 -14.57 -22.75 -3.85
C ASN A 221 -13.91 -21.35 -3.79
N SER A 222 -12.58 -21.27 -3.68
CA SER A 222 -11.88 -19.98 -3.68
C SER A 222 -11.75 -19.41 -5.10
N TRP A 223 -12.03 -18.11 -5.25
CA TRP A 223 -11.80 -17.37 -6.49
C TRP A 223 -10.36 -16.85 -6.62
N LEU A 224 -9.56 -16.91 -5.55
CA LEU A 224 -8.19 -16.38 -5.53
C LEU A 224 -7.28 -16.96 -6.63
N PRO A 225 -7.32 -18.27 -6.96
CA PRO A 225 -6.48 -18.81 -8.05
C PRO A 225 -6.83 -18.25 -9.44
N GLN A 226 -7.99 -17.61 -9.60
CA GLN A 226 -8.44 -17.01 -10.86
C GLN A 226 -8.00 -15.54 -10.98
N VAL A 227 -7.39 -14.97 -9.94
CA VAL A 227 -6.99 -13.57 -9.96
C VAL A 227 -5.74 -13.39 -10.80
N GLU A 228 -5.89 -12.67 -11.89
CA GLU A 228 -4.79 -12.32 -12.77
C GLU A 228 -3.94 -11.16 -12.20
N ARG A 229 -2.65 -11.16 -12.53
CA ARG A 229 -1.73 -10.09 -12.11
C ARG A 229 -2.03 -8.77 -12.82
N GLU A 230 -2.41 -8.85 -14.09
CA GLU A 230 -2.90 -7.73 -14.91
C GLU A 230 -4.41 -7.87 -15.07
N VAL A 231 -5.15 -6.80 -14.84
CA VAL A 231 -6.60 -6.78 -14.94
C VAL A 231 -7.02 -5.73 -15.95
N HIS A 232 -7.77 -6.13 -16.97
CA HIS A 232 -8.33 -5.24 -17.98
C HIS A 232 -9.73 -4.76 -17.56
N LEU A 233 -9.94 -3.45 -17.48
CA LEU A 233 -11.23 -2.83 -17.16
C LEU A 233 -11.51 -1.68 -18.14
N GLY A 234 -12.57 -1.82 -18.93
CA GLY A 234 -12.96 -0.78 -19.89
C GLY A 234 -11.88 -0.56 -20.95
N ARG A 235 -11.33 0.66 -21.03
CA ARG A 235 -10.27 1.02 -22.00
C ARG A 235 -8.87 0.91 -21.41
N GLY A 236 -8.75 0.62 -20.12
CA GLY A 236 -7.47 0.55 -19.43
C GLY A 236 -7.19 -0.82 -18.81
N SER A 237 -6.00 -0.93 -18.27
CA SER A 237 -5.59 -2.05 -17.42
C SER A 237 -4.87 -1.54 -16.18
N PHE A 238 -4.75 -2.41 -15.19
CA PHE A 238 -3.83 -2.17 -14.09
C PHE A 238 -3.14 -3.46 -13.67
N THR A 239 -1.90 -3.33 -13.22
CA THR A 239 -1.22 -4.38 -12.47
C THR A 239 -1.17 -4.02 -11.00
N TRP A 240 -1.02 -5.01 -10.13
CA TRP A 240 -0.99 -4.81 -8.69
C TRP A 240 0.12 -5.60 -8.03
N LYS A 241 0.62 -5.13 -6.89
CA LYS A 241 1.60 -5.84 -6.06
C LYS A 241 1.31 -5.52 -4.60
N ILE A 242 1.27 -6.56 -3.76
CA ILE A 242 1.04 -6.41 -2.32
C ILE A 242 2.32 -6.80 -1.61
N THR A 243 2.81 -5.92 -0.76
CA THR A 243 3.99 -6.13 0.08
C THR A 243 3.55 -6.09 1.53
N ASP A 244 3.93 -7.10 2.29
CA ASP A 244 3.71 -7.10 3.74
C ASP A 244 4.66 -6.10 4.44
N MET A 245 4.14 -5.25 5.32
CA MET A 245 4.93 -4.29 6.09
C MET A 245 5.48 -4.87 7.39
N GLU A 246 4.87 -5.92 7.95
CA GLU A 246 5.43 -6.66 9.10
C GLU A 246 6.72 -7.40 8.76
N ARG A 247 7.14 -7.47 7.49
CA ARG A 247 8.45 -8.01 7.12
C ARG A 247 9.64 -7.14 7.56
N ARG A 248 9.37 -5.92 8.04
CA ARG A 248 10.34 -4.93 8.53
C ARG A 248 10.03 -4.55 9.97
N PHE A 249 11.06 -4.11 10.70
CA PHE A 249 10.89 -3.70 12.10
C PHE A 249 10.22 -2.32 12.19
N ASN A 250 9.27 -2.15 13.12
CA ASN A 250 8.61 -0.85 13.30
C ASN A 250 9.52 0.12 14.06
N ILE A 251 9.89 1.24 13.45
CA ILE A 251 10.68 2.29 14.12
C ILE A 251 9.90 2.97 15.26
N ASN A 252 8.57 2.95 15.20
CA ASN A 252 7.68 3.49 16.25
C ASN A 252 7.40 2.49 17.39
N ALA A 253 8.25 1.48 17.53
CA ALA A 253 8.20 0.52 18.63
C ALA A 253 8.43 1.20 20.00
N PRO A 254 7.99 0.60 21.12
CA PRO A 254 8.34 1.10 22.44
C PRO A 254 9.85 1.18 22.67
N GLU A 255 10.30 2.24 23.34
CA GLU A 255 11.72 2.54 23.58
C GLU A 255 12.54 1.36 24.13
N PRO A 256 12.09 0.54 25.10
CA PRO A 256 12.89 -0.60 25.59
C PRO A 256 13.19 -1.65 24.51
N MET A 257 12.34 -1.72 23.48
CA MET A 257 12.55 -2.58 22.32
C MET A 257 13.50 -1.91 21.32
N LEU A 258 13.34 -0.60 21.07
CA LEU A 258 14.25 0.17 20.22
C LEU A 258 15.69 0.14 20.73
N GLN A 259 15.89 0.28 22.04
CA GLN A 259 17.22 0.22 22.65
C GLN A 259 17.93 -1.14 22.42
N GLN A 260 17.18 -2.22 22.17
CA GLN A 260 17.74 -3.54 21.86
C GLN A 260 17.97 -3.73 20.35
N ILE A 261 17.08 -3.19 19.51
CA ILE A 261 17.07 -3.40 18.07
C ILE A 261 17.94 -2.40 17.31
N LEU A 262 17.89 -1.11 17.65
CA LEU A 262 18.65 -0.07 16.95
C LEU A 262 20.17 -0.31 16.95
N PRO A 263 20.81 -0.80 18.03
CA PRO A 263 22.22 -1.19 17.97
C PRO A 263 22.49 -2.28 16.93
N GLN A 264 21.58 -3.26 16.79
CA GLN A 264 21.71 -4.31 15.78
C GLN A 264 21.53 -3.75 14.36
N VAL A 265 20.61 -2.80 14.17
CA VAL A 265 20.43 -2.09 12.88
C VAL A 265 21.70 -1.35 12.50
N LEU A 266 22.26 -0.55 13.40
CA LEU A 266 23.47 0.23 13.14
C LEU A 266 24.70 -0.67 12.94
N MET A 267 24.77 -1.79 13.66
CA MET A 267 25.79 -2.81 13.44
C MET A 267 25.65 -3.49 12.07
N ALA A 268 24.42 -3.83 11.64
CA ALA A 268 24.16 -4.43 10.33
C ALA A 268 24.48 -3.47 9.16
N LEU A 269 24.32 -2.16 9.37
CA LEU A 269 24.79 -1.13 8.45
C LEU A 269 26.33 -1.00 8.46
N GLY A 270 27.02 -1.46 9.49
CA GLY A 270 28.46 -1.25 9.63
C GLY A 270 28.82 0.16 10.08
N VAL A 271 27.95 0.80 10.87
CA VAL A 271 28.24 2.08 11.53
C VAL A 271 29.32 1.88 12.58
N ASP A 272 30.30 2.79 12.61
CA ASP A 272 31.39 2.75 13.60
C ASP A 272 30.84 2.79 15.03
N ALA A 273 31.44 2.00 15.93
CA ALA A 273 30.99 1.86 17.30
C ALA A 273 30.93 3.20 18.07
N GLY A 274 31.77 4.19 17.71
CA GLY A 274 31.75 5.52 18.31
C GLY A 274 30.54 6.37 17.90
N GLU A 275 29.97 6.12 16.73
CA GLU A 275 28.83 6.87 16.17
C GLU A 275 27.47 6.21 16.47
N GLN A 276 27.46 4.94 16.91
CA GLN A 276 26.22 4.22 17.19
C GLN A 276 25.39 4.86 18.31
N THR A 277 26.01 5.19 19.45
CA THR A 277 25.31 5.78 20.60
C THR A 277 24.72 7.16 20.29
N PRO A 278 25.46 8.12 19.68
CA PRO A 278 24.89 9.39 19.26
C PRO A 278 23.70 9.25 18.30
N ILE A 279 23.80 8.38 17.29
CA ILE A 279 22.74 8.17 16.30
C ILE A 279 21.51 7.53 16.96
N LEU A 280 21.71 6.50 17.78
CA LEU A 280 20.62 5.84 18.50
C LEU A 280 19.87 6.84 19.36
N ASN A 281 20.57 7.61 20.18
CA ASN A 281 19.94 8.57 21.09
C ASN A 281 19.27 9.72 20.33
N ALA A 282 19.82 10.16 19.20
CA ALA A 282 19.17 11.14 18.33
C ALA A 282 17.87 10.61 17.70
N ILE A 283 17.79 9.30 17.40
CA ILE A 283 16.54 8.67 16.97
C ILE A 283 15.55 8.64 18.15
N LEU A 284 15.99 8.27 19.35
CA LEU A 284 15.09 8.23 20.52
C LEU A 284 14.51 9.62 20.85
N ASP A 285 15.36 10.65 20.92
CA ASP A 285 14.99 12.07 21.10
C ASP A 285 14.05 12.59 19.97
N TRP A 286 14.10 11.99 18.77
CA TRP A 286 13.19 12.39 17.69
C TRP A 286 11.77 11.82 17.89
N LEU A 287 11.67 10.67 18.56
CA LEU A 287 10.43 9.91 18.72
C LEU A 287 9.71 10.18 20.04
N ASP A 288 10.44 10.45 21.12
CA ASP A 288 9.86 10.65 22.44
C ASP A 288 9.13 12.00 22.54
N PRO A 289 8.09 12.12 23.37
CA PRO A 289 7.22 13.30 23.38
C PRO A 289 7.74 14.46 24.25
N ASP A 290 8.87 14.30 24.92
CA ASP A 290 9.44 15.34 25.78
C ASP A 290 10.54 16.13 25.04
N ASP A 291 11.27 16.99 25.75
CA ASP A 291 12.36 17.82 25.17
C ASP A 291 13.70 17.51 25.86
N THR A 292 13.79 16.36 26.55
CA THR A 292 14.95 15.98 27.37
C THR A 292 15.99 15.29 26.52
N THR A 293 17.07 15.99 26.21
CA THR A 293 18.13 15.41 25.37
C THR A 293 18.83 14.24 26.08
N HIS A 294 18.83 13.07 25.45
CA HIS A 294 19.65 11.95 25.89
C HIS A 294 21.15 12.27 25.80
N LEU A 295 21.98 11.52 26.52
CA LEU A 295 23.43 11.70 26.49
C LEU A 295 23.96 11.48 25.06
N GLN A 296 24.62 12.48 24.47
CA GLN A 296 25.05 12.47 23.05
C GLN A 296 23.91 12.44 22.00
N GLY A 297 22.66 12.62 22.43
CA GLY A 297 21.49 12.74 21.55
C GLY A 297 21.38 14.10 20.87
N ALA A 298 20.19 14.38 20.33
CA ALA A 298 19.85 15.61 19.66
C ALA A 298 18.36 15.92 19.74
N GLU A 299 18.06 17.08 20.27
CA GLU A 299 16.70 17.59 20.52
C GLU A 299 16.44 18.92 19.83
N GLY A 300 15.30 19.56 20.14
CA GLY A 300 14.92 20.88 19.64
C GLY A 300 16.05 21.92 19.63
N ASP A 301 16.88 22.03 20.68
CA ASP A 301 18.01 22.96 20.74
C ASP A 301 19.06 22.70 19.66
N TYR A 302 19.32 21.42 19.35
CA TYR A 302 20.23 21.03 18.27
C TYR A 302 19.63 21.39 16.91
N TYR A 303 18.40 21.00 16.63
CA TYR A 303 17.78 21.22 15.30
C TYR A 303 17.50 22.69 15.00
N LYS A 304 17.17 23.50 16.02
CA LYS A 304 17.02 24.96 15.89
C LYS A 304 18.33 25.68 15.60
N SER A 305 19.48 25.04 15.84
CA SER A 305 20.80 25.60 15.53
C SER A 305 21.24 25.37 14.07
N LEU A 306 20.52 24.52 13.32
CA LEU A 306 20.83 24.19 11.93
C LEU A 306 20.38 25.29 10.96
N ASP A 307 20.84 25.22 9.71
CA ASP A 307 20.44 26.12 8.62
C ASP A 307 19.87 25.33 7.43
N PRO A 308 18.57 25.48 7.10
CA PRO A 308 17.56 26.23 7.84
C PRO A 308 17.22 25.58 9.19
N PRO A 309 16.80 26.36 10.21
CA PRO A 309 16.42 25.81 11.50
C PRO A 309 15.08 25.09 11.41
N TYR A 310 14.95 23.99 12.14
CA TYR A 310 13.71 23.23 12.30
C TYR A 310 13.60 22.66 13.72
N GLU A 311 12.43 22.10 14.04
CA GLU A 311 12.14 21.51 15.35
C GLU A 311 12.26 19.98 15.28
N ALA A 312 12.60 19.37 16.41
CA ALA A 312 12.38 17.93 16.59
C ALA A 312 10.87 17.63 16.51
N LYS A 313 10.52 16.42 16.07
CA LYS A 313 9.12 16.04 15.89
C LYS A 313 8.42 15.74 17.21
N ASN A 314 9.17 15.16 18.15
CA ASN A 314 8.74 14.69 19.45
C ASN A 314 7.50 13.78 19.35
N GLY A 315 7.58 12.80 18.45
CA GLY A 315 6.47 11.91 18.19
C GLY A 315 6.73 10.87 17.10
N PRO A 316 5.74 9.99 16.83
CA PRO A 316 5.90 8.90 15.88
C PRO A 316 6.27 9.38 14.47
N ILE A 317 7.13 8.62 13.81
CA ILE A 317 7.49 8.82 12.40
C ILE A 317 6.29 8.42 11.53
N ASP A 318 5.87 9.29 10.61
CA ASP A 318 4.77 9.03 9.67
C ASP A 318 5.33 8.48 8.34
N ASP A 319 6.43 9.07 7.87
CA ASP A 319 7.17 8.65 6.68
C ASP A 319 8.62 8.32 7.03
N LEU A 320 9.13 7.19 6.54
CA LEU A 320 10.47 6.74 6.91
C LEU A 320 11.56 7.76 6.51
N SER A 321 11.33 8.56 5.48
CA SER A 321 12.25 9.60 5.02
C SER A 321 12.51 10.69 6.05
N GLU A 322 11.68 10.83 7.08
CA GLU A 322 11.95 11.69 8.23
C GLU A 322 13.26 11.33 8.94
N LEU A 323 13.71 10.08 8.85
CA LEU A 323 15.02 9.67 9.37
C LEU A 323 16.18 10.46 8.74
N LEU A 324 16.03 11.00 7.53
CA LEU A 324 17.04 11.86 6.89
C LEU A 324 17.20 13.23 7.59
N LEU A 325 16.25 13.61 8.46
CA LEU A 325 16.31 14.83 9.27
C LEU A 325 16.98 14.59 10.63
N VAL A 326 17.11 13.33 11.05
CA VAL A 326 17.68 12.95 12.34
C VAL A 326 19.20 13.08 12.29
N ARG A 327 19.78 13.60 13.37
CA ARG A 327 21.22 13.77 13.49
C ARG A 327 21.97 12.46 13.25
N GLY A 328 22.93 12.51 12.32
CA GLY A 328 23.87 11.41 12.06
C GLY A 328 23.37 10.35 11.08
N ILE A 329 22.11 10.41 10.64
CA ILE A 329 21.62 9.59 9.53
C ILE A 329 22.03 10.23 8.20
N THR A 330 22.76 9.47 7.39
CA THR A 330 23.15 9.92 6.04
C THR A 330 22.27 9.28 4.97
N PRO A 331 22.15 9.89 3.77
CA PRO A 331 21.45 9.27 2.65
C PRO A 331 21.97 7.88 2.28
N GLU A 332 23.26 7.62 2.48
CA GLU A 332 23.89 6.32 2.23
C GLU A 332 23.46 5.27 3.25
N MET A 333 23.29 5.63 4.52
CA MET A 333 22.68 4.73 5.52
C MET A 333 21.21 4.49 5.22
N TYR A 334 20.49 5.54 4.80
CA TYR A 334 19.06 5.47 4.54
C TYR A 334 18.73 4.54 3.35
N TRP A 335 19.37 4.77 2.20
CA TRP A 335 19.13 4.01 0.97
C TRP A 335 19.99 2.75 0.82
N GLY A 336 21.10 2.65 1.55
CA GLY A 336 22.12 1.62 1.34
C GLY A 336 23.07 1.92 0.17
N GLY A 337 24.20 1.24 0.12
CA GLY A 337 25.28 1.42 -0.86
C GLY A 337 24.96 0.92 -2.28
N SER A 338 23.84 0.20 -2.44
CA SER A 338 23.36 -0.32 -3.73
C SER A 338 22.37 0.62 -4.45
N SER A 339 21.97 1.73 -3.83
CA SER A 339 21.02 2.66 -4.45
C SER A 339 21.69 3.51 -5.53
N THR A 340 21.38 3.22 -6.80
CA THR A 340 21.84 4.00 -7.97
C THR A 340 20.94 5.20 -8.29
N ASN A 341 19.84 5.38 -7.56
CA ASN A 341 18.72 6.26 -7.94
C ASN A 341 18.52 7.49 -7.04
N HIS A 342 19.39 7.76 -6.07
CA HIS A 342 19.30 8.97 -5.25
C HIS A 342 20.44 9.94 -5.57
N PRO A 343 20.18 11.26 -5.71
CA PRO A 343 21.24 12.26 -5.71
C PRO A 343 22.03 12.09 -4.41
N PRO A 344 23.35 11.88 -4.45
CA PRO A 344 24.04 11.55 -3.20
C PRO A 344 24.07 12.80 -2.29
N GLY A 345 24.26 12.59 -0.98
CA GLY A 345 24.04 13.67 -0.01
C GLY A 345 24.99 14.85 -0.22
N ARG A 346 24.68 16.06 0.26
CA ARG A 346 25.59 17.24 0.16
C ARG A 346 27.01 17.02 0.73
N LEU A 347 27.20 15.98 1.55
CA LEU A 347 28.51 15.46 1.97
C LEU A 347 29.28 14.75 0.82
N GLU A 348 28.81 14.84 -0.41
CA GLU A 348 29.38 14.24 -1.62
C GLU A 348 30.71 14.83 -2.07
N GLN A 349 30.99 16.07 -1.70
CA GLN A 349 32.13 16.82 -2.26
C GLN A 349 33.37 16.75 -1.38
N GLN A 350 33.45 15.79 -0.45
CA GLN A 350 34.70 15.57 0.28
C GLN A 350 35.67 14.72 -0.55
N LEU A 351 36.37 15.42 -1.44
CA LEU A 351 37.59 14.92 -2.06
C LEU A 351 38.67 14.79 -0.98
N ASN A 352 39.43 13.69 -0.99
CA ASN A 352 40.61 13.61 -0.14
C ASN A 352 41.65 14.68 -0.55
N ARG A 353 42.73 14.83 0.23
CA ARG A 353 43.82 15.80 -0.03
C ARG A 353 44.38 15.73 -1.46
N PHE A 354 44.16 14.63 -2.18
CA PHE A 354 44.65 14.38 -3.53
C PHE A 354 43.57 14.49 -4.62
N GLY A 355 42.37 15.01 -4.30
CA GLY A 355 41.32 15.21 -5.30
C GLY A 355 40.61 13.93 -5.74
N ALA A 356 40.78 12.82 -5.00
CA ALA A 356 40.07 11.57 -5.25
C ALA A 356 38.85 11.43 -4.31
N PRO A 357 37.76 10.79 -4.76
CA PRO A 357 36.64 10.47 -3.89
C PRO A 357 37.15 9.66 -2.69
N MET A 358 36.78 10.04 -1.47
CA MET A 358 37.00 9.14 -0.33
C MET A 358 36.29 7.80 -0.60
N ALA A 359 36.95 6.69 -0.22
CA ALA A 359 36.36 5.38 -0.31
C ALA A 359 35.09 5.34 0.54
N ARG A 360 33.93 5.11 -0.11
CA ARG A 360 32.64 5.05 0.54
C ARG A 360 32.61 3.88 1.54
N PRO A 361 32.04 4.04 2.74
CA PRO A 361 31.54 2.88 3.47
C PRO A 361 30.48 2.23 2.57
N ALA A 362 30.72 0.99 2.15
CA ALA A 362 29.73 0.24 1.39
C ALA A 362 28.72 -0.34 2.39
N TYR A 363 27.64 0.40 2.64
CA TYR A 363 26.48 -0.12 3.36
C TYR A 363 25.83 -1.20 2.49
N SER A 364 25.86 -2.47 2.89
CA SER A 364 25.28 -3.56 2.09
C SER A 364 23.74 -3.56 2.12
N VAL A 365 23.15 -2.94 3.13
CA VAL A 365 21.71 -2.86 3.41
C VAL A 365 21.37 -1.40 3.72
N GLY A 366 20.15 -0.95 3.39
CA GLY A 366 19.64 0.38 3.75
C GLY A 366 18.62 0.35 4.89
N LEU A 367 18.46 1.47 5.62
CA LEU A 367 17.40 1.59 6.64
C LEU A 367 16.00 1.33 6.04
N VAL A 368 15.76 1.71 4.79
CA VAL A 368 14.50 1.45 4.07
C VAL A 368 14.18 -0.04 3.88
N GLU A 369 15.19 -0.90 3.91
CA GLU A 369 15.04 -2.35 3.78
C GLU A 369 14.76 -3.01 5.14
N LEU A 370 15.19 -2.38 6.23
CA LEU A 370 15.13 -2.92 7.59
C LEU A 370 13.94 -2.41 8.41
N LEU A 371 13.55 -1.16 8.18
CA LEU A 371 12.60 -0.42 9.02
C LEU A 371 11.32 -0.04 8.29
N THR A 372 10.26 0.18 9.05
CA THR A 372 8.99 0.74 8.58
C THR A 372 8.39 1.62 9.67
N PRO A 373 7.71 2.75 9.34
CA PRO A 373 6.94 3.52 10.30
C PRO A 373 5.57 2.87 10.61
N LEU A 374 5.09 1.99 9.72
CA LEU A 374 3.75 1.44 9.76
C LEU A 374 3.80 -0.08 9.80
N SER A 375 3.69 -0.66 10.99
CA SER A 375 3.38 -2.08 11.22
C SER A 375 2.93 -2.33 12.66
N SER A 376 2.60 -3.57 13.00
CA SER A 376 2.17 -3.94 14.36
C SER A 376 3.30 -4.14 15.38
N SER A 377 4.52 -3.67 15.09
CA SER A 377 5.75 -3.78 15.90
C SER A 377 6.34 -5.19 16.05
N ARG A 378 5.62 -6.24 15.64
CA ARG A 378 6.18 -7.58 15.51
C ARG A 378 6.51 -7.89 14.06
N ILE A 379 7.61 -8.61 13.87
CA ILE A 379 8.13 -9.02 12.56
C ILE A 379 7.42 -10.30 12.13
N ASN A 380 6.83 -10.31 10.93
CA ASN A 380 6.30 -11.55 10.37
C ASN A 380 7.46 -12.42 9.87
N ILE A 381 7.70 -13.54 10.55
CA ILE A 381 8.81 -14.46 10.25
C ILE A 381 8.70 -15.12 8.87
N ASN A 382 7.48 -15.25 8.34
CA ASN A 382 7.22 -15.88 7.04
C ASN A 382 7.55 -14.98 5.85
N THR A 383 7.74 -13.68 6.08
CA THR A 383 7.95 -12.67 5.02
C THR A 383 9.22 -11.85 5.23
N ALA A 384 9.75 -11.81 6.46
CA ALA A 384 10.99 -11.10 6.80
C ALA A 384 12.21 -11.68 6.09
N SER A 385 13.15 -10.80 5.74
CA SER A 385 14.44 -11.21 5.19
C SER A 385 15.40 -11.68 6.29
N ALA A 386 16.48 -12.36 5.91
CA ALA A 386 17.49 -12.79 6.86
C ALA A 386 18.16 -11.61 7.58
N GLU A 387 18.29 -10.46 6.91
CA GLU A 387 18.86 -9.22 7.46
C GLU A 387 17.95 -8.64 8.53
N VAL A 388 16.63 -8.63 8.32
CA VAL A 388 15.66 -8.18 9.33
C VAL A 388 15.62 -9.11 10.53
N LEU A 389 15.73 -10.44 10.32
CA LEU A 389 15.71 -11.40 11.43
C LEU A 389 16.97 -11.30 12.31
N GLN A 390 18.12 -10.93 11.75
CA GLN A 390 19.36 -10.68 12.50
C GLN A 390 19.27 -9.48 13.44
N LEU A 391 18.27 -8.61 13.26
CA LEU A 391 18.04 -7.51 14.20
C LEU A 391 17.59 -8.01 15.58
N ILE A 392 17.05 -9.22 15.65
CA ILE A 392 16.54 -9.80 16.90
C ILE A 392 17.72 -10.26 17.77
N PRO A 393 17.80 -9.84 19.05
CA PRO A 393 18.88 -10.23 19.94
C PRO A 393 19.06 -11.76 20.01
N GLY A 394 20.27 -12.22 19.78
CA GLY A 394 20.62 -13.65 19.83
C GLY A 394 20.36 -14.44 18.54
N ILE A 395 19.87 -13.80 17.48
CA ILE A 395 19.78 -14.41 16.14
C ILE A 395 20.99 -14.00 15.31
N ASP A 396 21.84 -14.97 14.97
CA ASP A 396 22.97 -14.75 14.07
C ASP A 396 22.58 -15.02 12.60
N SER A 397 23.50 -14.72 11.68
CA SER A 397 23.28 -14.92 10.24
C SER A 397 22.95 -16.36 9.88
N LEU A 398 23.55 -17.35 10.56
CA LEU A 398 23.29 -18.76 10.30
C LEU A 398 21.87 -19.14 10.72
N THR A 399 21.46 -18.72 11.92
CA THR A 399 20.11 -18.96 12.43
C THR A 399 19.06 -18.25 11.57
N ALA A 400 19.29 -16.99 11.19
CA ALA A 400 18.37 -16.25 10.33
C ALA A 400 18.19 -16.93 8.96
N GLN A 401 19.26 -17.38 8.33
CA GLN A 401 19.19 -18.13 7.06
C GLN A 401 18.49 -19.48 7.23
N ALA A 402 18.68 -20.15 8.36
CA ALA A 402 18.02 -21.42 8.66
C ALA A 402 16.50 -21.24 8.85
N ILE A 403 16.05 -20.11 9.42
CA ILE A 403 14.63 -19.73 9.49
C ILE A 403 14.07 -19.51 8.08
N VAL A 404 14.74 -18.70 7.27
CA VAL A 404 14.29 -18.41 5.89
C VAL A 404 14.23 -19.70 5.07
N SER A 405 15.27 -20.53 5.13
CA SER A 405 15.32 -21.82 4.44
C SER A 405 14.24 -22.78 4.93
N GLY A 406 13.92 -22.75 6.23
CA GLY A 406 12.88 -23.58 6.83
C GLY A 406 11.47 -23.25 6.36
N ARG A 407 11.19 -21.98 6.02
CA ARG A 407 9.88 -21.56 5.48
C ARG A 407 9.73 -21.72 3.98
N ASP A 408 10.81 -21.70 3.21
CA ASP A 408 10.79 -21.82 1.75
C ASP A 408 10.65 -23.28 1.25
N GLY A 409 10.68 -24.26 2.15
CA GLY A 409 10.47 -25.66 1.80
C GLY A 409 9.05 -25.96 1.30
N GLN A 410 8.89 -26.97 0.46
CA GLN A 410 7.56 -27.45 0.08
C GLN A 410 6.90 -28.13 1.29
N ASP A 411 5.73 -27.65 1.72
CA ASP A 411 4.93 -28.37 2.72
C ASP A 411 4.35 -29.65 2.10
N ASP A 412 4.76 -30.80 2.61
CA ASP A 412 4.26 -32.13 2.25
C ASP A 412 3.12 -32.59 3.19
N GLY A 413 2.64 -31.70 4.05
CA GLY A 413 1.63 -31.97 5.07
C GLY A 413 2.21 -32.53 6.37
N SER A 414 3.52 -32.83 6.43
CA SER A 414 4.19 -33.23 7.67
C SER A 414 4.46 -32.06 8.60
N ARG A 415 4.38 -30.81 8.10
CA ARG A 415 4.76 -29.56 8.78
C ARG A 415 6.23 -29.52 9.23
N LEU A 416 7.06 -30.42 8.71
CA LEU A 416 8.51 -30.38 8.92
C LEU A 416 9.19 -29.33 8.02
N LEU A 417 8.51 -28.92 6.95
CA LEU A 417 8.90 -27.90 5.98
C LEU A 417 7.68 -27.04 5.62
N GLY A 418 7.89 -25.91 4.94
CA GLY A 418 6.83 -24.98 4.55
C GLY A 418 6.70 -23.80 5.50
N PRO A 419 5.72 -22.90 5.30
CA PRO A 419 5.54 -21.73 6.16
C PRO A 419 5.39 -22.09 7.65
N TYR A 420 5.69 -21.15 8.54
CA TYR A 420 5.49 -21.30 9.97
C TYR A 420 4.06 -20.87 10.34
N HIS A 421 3.27 -21.76 10.94
CA HIS A 421 1.91 -21.47 11.40
C HIS A 421 1.88 -20.97 12.85
N SER A 422 3.02 -21.09 13.55
CA SER A 422 3.25 -20.47 14.85
C SER A 422 4.74 -20.27 15.08
N ILE A 423 5.11 -19.35 15.96
CA ILE A 423 6.52 -19.13 16.35
C ILE A 423 7.15 -20.40 16.97
N GLY A 424 6.35 -21.28 17.57
CA GLY A 424 6.84 -22.54 18.12
C GLY A 424 7.39 -23.51 17.07
N GLU A 425 6.92 -23.44 15.82
CA GLU A 425 7.36 -24.33 14.74
C GLU A 425 8.79 -24.04 14.28
N VAL A 426 9.32 -22.86 14.62
CA VAL A 426 10.72 -22.49 14.41
C VAL A 426 11.67 -23.47 15.13
N ALA A 427 11.20 -24.19 16.16
CA ALA A 427 11.95 -25.24 16.83
C ALA A 427 12.30 -26.45 15.95
N ARG A 428 11.73 -26.56 14.74
CA ARG A 428 12.09 -27.61 13.76
C ARG A 428 13.44 -27.31 13.09
N THR A 429 13.89 -26.06 13.16
CA THR A 429 15.19 -25.62 12.66
C THR A 429 16.29 -26.05 13.66
N PRO A 430 17.24 -26.94 13.28
CA PRO A 430 18.24 -27.48 14.19
C PRO A 430 19.11 -26.44 14.92
N GLU A 431 19.32 -25.29 14.28
CA GLU A 431 20.11 -24.16 14.78
C GLU A 431 19.41 -23.45 15.95
N ILE A 432 18.12 -23.69 16.18
CA ILE A 432 17.30 -22.93 17.14
C ILE A 432 17.10 -23.71 18.42
N ASN A 433 17.67 -23.17 19.50
CA ASN A 433 17.42 -23.65 20.84
C ASN A 433 15.97 -23.33 21.26
N ARG A 434 15.24 -24.31 21.80
CA ARG A 434 13.87 -24.11 22.32
C ARG A 434 13.77 -23.01 23.38
N ALA A 435 14.86 -22.71 24.09
CA ALA A 435 14.92 -21.60 25.03
C ALA A 435 14.80 -20.21 24.38
N MET A 436 15.02 -20.10 23.06
CA MET A 436 14.91 -18.84 22.30
C MET A 436 13.48 -18.55 21.84
N ILE A 437 12.58 -19.53 21.84
CA ILE A 437 11.20 -19.37 21.36
C ILE A 437 10.43 -18.28 22.13
N PRO A 438 10.53 -18.18 23.48
CA PRO A 438 9.88 -17.10 24.21
C PRO A 438 10.43 -15.72 23.83
N LEU A 439 11.73 -15.62 23.53
CA LEU A 439 12.36 -14.38 23.06
C LEU A 439 11.83 -14.02 21.67
N LEU A 440 11.87 -14.97 20.73
CA LEU A 440 11.32 -14.79 19.38
C LEU A 440 9.84 -14.38 19.41
N SER A 441 9.06 -14.92 20.34
CA SER A 441 7.63 -14.58 20.47
C SER A 441 7.38 -13.13 20.94
N GLN A 442 8.40 -12.44 21.48
CA GLN A 442 8.31 -11.01 21.81
C GLN A 442 8.48 -10.13 20.57
N TYR A 443 9.31 -10.57 19.62
CA TYR A 443 9.69 -9.80 18.44
C TYR A 443 8.94 -10.20 17.17
N CYS A 444 8.46 -11.44 17.10
CA CYS A 444 7.93 -12.02 15.87
C CYS A 444 6.46 -12.43 15.98
N ASP A 445 5.80 -12.44 14.83
CA ASP A 445 4.47 -13.00 14.60
C ASP A 445 4.53 -13.86 13.32
N VAL A 446 3.45 -14.59 13.04
CA VAL A 446 3.23 -15.28 11.76
C VAL A 446 2.16 -14.58 10.92
N HIS A 447 1.55 -13.53 11.47
CA HIS A 447 0.50 -12.74 10.85
C HIS A 447 0.95 -11.34 10.50
N SER A 448 0.34 -10.83 9.44
CA SER A 448 0.49 -9.45 8.98
C SER A 448 -0.82 -8.69 9.12
N ARG A 449 -0.72 -7.41 9.48
CA ARG A 449 -1.83 -6.48 9.61
C ARG A 449 -1.72 -5.36 8.60
N VAL A 450 -0.51 -4.91 8.26
CA VAL A 450 -0.30 -3.75 7.40
C VAL A 450 0.35 -4.19 6.10
N PHE A 451 -0.25 -3.78 4.98
CA PHE A 451 0.21 -4.13 3.65
C PHE A 451 0.34 -2.88 2.79
N GLU A 452 1.42 -2.77 2.05
CA GLU A 452 1.59 -1.79 0.99
C GLU A 452 1.09 -2.38 -0.33
N VAL A 453 0.32 -1.61 -1.08
CA VAL A 453 -0.21 -1.99 -2.37
C VAL A 453 0.28 -1.00 -3.41
N GLU A 454 1.03 -1.52 -4.38
CA GLU A 454 1.49 -0.76 -5.54
C GLU A 454 0.61 -1.13 -6.75
N ILE A 455 0.15 -0.14 -7.49
CA ILE A 455 -0.72 -0.33 -8.65
C ILE A 455 -0.17 0.49 -9.81
N GLU A 456 0.11 -0.15 -10.92
CA GLU A 456 0.44 0.54 -12.17
C GLU A 456 -0.80 0.51 -13.06
N ALA A 457 -1.49 1.65 -13.16
CA ALA A 457 -2.64 1.81 -14.03
C ALA A 457 -2.22 2.36 -15.39
N GLN A 458 -2.82 1.85 -16.46
CA GLN A 458 -2.57 2.26 -17.82
C GLN A 458 -3.88 2.52 -18.56
N VAL A 459 -3.96 3.66 -19.26
CA VAL A 459 -5.03 4.00 -20.20
C VAL A 459 -4.39 4.55 -21.46
N ASP A 460 -4.64 3.91 -22.60
CA ASP A 460 -3.99 4.26 -23.87
C ASP A 460 -2.45 4.28 -23.72
N ASN A 461 -1.82 5.46 -23.86
CA ASN A 461 -0.38 5.67 -23.69
C ASN A 461 0.02 6.25 -22.33
N TYR A 462 -0.94 6.48 -21.44
CA TYR A 462 -0.69 7.09 -20.13
C TYR A 462 -0.58 6.00 -19.07
N LYS A 463 0.45 6.12 -18.23
CA LYS A 463 0.69 5.27 -17.06
C LYS A 463 0.70 6.11 -15.80
N ARG A 464 0.23 5.55 -14.70
CA ARG A 464 0.30 6.17 -13.38
C ARG A 464 0.54 5.10 -12.32
N HIS A 465 1.47 5.38 -11.41
CA HIS A 465 1.76 4.53 -10.27
C HIS A 465 1.00 5.03 -9.04
N PHE A 466 0.20 4.18 -8.44
CA PHE A 466 -0.48 4.43 -7.19
C PHE A 466 0.14 3.59 -6.08
N SER A 467 0.21 4.14 -4.87
CA SER A 467 0.58 3.43 -3.65
C SER A 467 -0.55 3.59 -2.63
N ALA A 468 -0.87 2.51 -1.94
CA ALA A 468 -1.84 2.50 -0.85
C ALA A 468 -1.30 1.72 0.33
N ILE A 469 -1.64 2.16 1.54
CA ILE A 469 -1.41 1.37 2.76
C ILE A 469 -2.74 0.80 3.22
N LEU A 470 -2.80 -0.52 3.37
CA LEU A 470 -3.96 -1.25 3.86
C LEU A 470 -3.71 -1.78 5.27
N ALA A 471 -4.71 -1.66 6.14
CA ALA A 471 -4.72 -2.27 7.46
C ALA A 471 -5.84 -3.30 7.56
N ARG A 472 -5.48 -4.57 7.79
CA ARG A 472 -6.42 -5.68 7.98
C ARG A 472 -6.60 -5.94 9.47
N ASN A 473 -7.72 -5.46 10.02
CA ASN A 473 -8.10 -5.72 11.40
C ASN A 473 -8.68 -7.13 11.57
N ASN A 474 -9.46 -7.57 10.59
CA ASN A 474 -10.03 -8.92 10.51
C ASN A 474 -10.42 -9.22 9.04
N PRO A 475 -10.81 -10.47 8.70
CA PRO A 475 -11.16 -10.83 7.32
C PRO A 475 -12.32 -10.03 6.70
N ARG A 476 -13.13 -9.33 7.50
CA ARG A 476 -14.24 -8.49 7.03
C ARG A 476 -13.93 -7.00 7.06
N ASP A 477 -12.80 -6.61 7.63
CA ASP A 477 -12.39 -5.22 7.81
C ASP A 477 -10.93 -5.04 7.38
N VAL A 478 -10.78 -4.72 6.09
CA VAL A 478 -9.52 -4.25 5.49
C VAL A 478 -9.73 -2.77 5.16
N GLN A 479 -9.04 -1.88 5.87
CA GLN A 479 -9.16 -0.43 5.74
C GLN A 479 -8.05 0.12 4.84
N VAL A 480 -8.35 1.20 4.11
CA VAL A 480 -7.33 1.98 3.38
C VAL A 480 -6.89 3.10 4.30
N LEU A 481 -5.64 3.07 4.76
CA LEU A 481 -5.08 4.11 5.62
C LEU A 481 -4.61 5.32 4.80
N ASN A 482 -3.97 5.06 3.67
CA ASN A 482 -3.47 6.09 2.76
C ASN A 482 -3.61 5.62 1.31
N PHE A 483 -3.80 6.56 0.38
CA PHE A 483 -3.83 6.31 -1.07
C PHE A 483 -3.33 7.56 -1.80
N TYR A 484 -2.26 7.43 -2.55
CA TYR A 484 -1.65 8.51 -3.32
C TYR A 484 -1.03 7.97 -4.62
N TRP A 485 -0.64 8.87 -5.51
CA TRP A 485 0.06 8.53 -6.75
C TRP A 485 1.41 9.22 -6.83
N LYS A 486 2.37 8.57 -7.49
CA LYS A 486 3.74 9.04 -7.71
C LYS A 486 3.94 9.49 -9.16
#